data_AF-A0A2N2QSB2-F1
#
_entry.id   AF-A0A2N2QSB2-F1
#
_cell.length_a   1.000
_cell.length_b   1.000
_cell.length_c   1.000
_cell.angle_alpha   90.00
_cell.angle_beta   90.00
_cell.angle_gamma   90.00
#
_symmetry.space_group_name_H-M   'P 1'
#
loop_
_entity.id
_entity.type
_entity.pdbx_description
1 polymer ?
#
loop_
_entity_poly.entity_id
_entity_poly.type
_entity_poly.pdbx_seq_one_letter_code
_entity_poly.pdbx_strand_id
1 'polypeptide(L)'
;MTWIIEELQRVLAQLRRWQTWAAIGVITLFALLAYLVGRLALRTDSVLTFLRVSAYSCHELTNGIIIFLFCGMIFFMLSAVLTLGELQRYFHLRQRGATHQARQALLWCSGYACLAIGIAVSALVFFNSFCR
;
A
#
# COMPACT_ATOMS: atom_id res chain seq x y z
N MET A 1 -27.27 13.78 -21.53
CA MET A 1 -26.21 12.74 -21.49
C MET A 1 -24.83 13.24 -21.92
N THR A 2 -24.72 14.33 -22.68
CA THR A 2 -23.45 14.99 -23.04
C THR A 2 -22.65 15.50 -21.84
N TRP A 3 -23.33 15.89 -20.76
CA TRP A 3 -22.69 16.38 -19.52
C TRP A 3 -21.79 15.33 -18.84
N ILE A 4 -22.23 14.07 -18.77
CA ILE A 4 -21.44 12.96 -18.19
C ILE A 4 -20.21 12.67 -19.06
N ILE A 5 -20.37 12.76 -20.39
CA ILE A 5 -19.28 12.52 -21.33
C ILE A 5 -18.24 13.63 -21.23
N GLU A 6 -18.64 14.90 -21.07
CA GLU A 6 -17.71 16.02 -20.88
C GLU A 6 -16.96 15.98 -19.53
N GLU A 7 -17.62 15.56 -18.45
CA GLU A 7 -16.93 15.31 -17.17
C GLU A 7 -15.96 14.15 -17.29
N LEU A 8 -16.36 13.06 -17.95
CA LEU A 8 -15.49 11.92 -18.19
C LEU A 8 -14.30 12.30 -19.09
N GLN A 9 -14.50 13.18 -20.08
CA GLN A 9 -13.45 13.67 -20.96
C GLN A 9 -12.49 14.65 -20.25
N ARG A 10 -12.98 15.47 -19.31
CA ARG A 10 -12.13 16.31 -18.44
C ARG A 10 -11.33 15.47 -17.46
N VAL A 11 -11.94 14.43 -16.87
CA VAL A 11 -11.25 13.45 -16.03
C VAL A 11 -10.23 12.65 -16.86
N LEU A 12 -10.55 12.27 -18.10
CA LEU A 12 -9.62 11.62 -19.05
C LEU A 12 -8.45 12.53 -19.45
N ALA A 13 -8.70 13.82 -19.67
CA ALA A 13 -7.67 14.81 -19.97
C ALA A 13 -6.76 15.07 -18.75
N GLN A 14 -7.31 14.96 -17.54
CA GLN A 14 -6.55 14.92 -16.29
C GLN A 14 -5.74 13.61 -16.17
N LEU A 15 -6.30 12.49 -16.64
CA LEU A 15 -5.66 11.17 -16.72
C LEU A 15 -4.48 11.09 -17.70
N ARG A 16 -4.38 12.04 -18.64
CA ARG A 16 -3.26 12.13 -19.58
C ARG A 16 -2.04 12.87 -19.01
N ARG A 17 -2.17 13.50 -17.83
CA ARG A 17 -1.03 14.12 -17.12
C ARG A 17 -0.25 13.05 -16.37
N TRP A 18 1.08 13.21 -16.33
CA TRP A 18 2.03 12.40 -15.53
C TRP A 18 1.54 12.10 -14.09
N GLN A 19 0.69 12.96 -13.55
CA GLN A 19 0.08 12.87 -12.22
C GLN A 19 -0.70 11.57 -11.97
N THR A 20 -1.43 11.05 -12.96
CA THR A 20 -2.18 9.79 -12.83
C THR A 20 -1.29 8.56 -12.96
N TRP A 21 -0.23 8.62 -13.77
CA TRP A 21 0.78 7.55 -13.82
C TRP A 21 1.51 7.40 -12.49
N ALA A 22 1.80 8.51 -11.80
CA ALA A 22 2.35 8.48 -10.45
C ALA A 22 1.40 7.83 -9.44
N ALA A 23 0.11 8.20 -9.47
CA ALA A 23 -0.90 7.58 -8.60
C ALA A 23 -1.07 6.09 -8.88
N ILE A 24 -1.18 5.70 -10.16
CA ILE A 24 -1.28 4.29 -10.57
C ILE A 24 -0.04 3.51 -10.13
N GLY A 25 1.16 4.08 -10.30
CA GLY A 25 2.43 3.48 -9.87
C GLY A 25 2.48 3.23 -8.36
N VAL A 26 2.02 4.18 -7.55
CA VAL A 26 1.97 4.02 -6.09
C VAL A 26 0.93 2.97 -5.68
N ILE A 27 -0.25 2.96 -6.31
CA ILE A 27 -1.29 1.96 -6.05
C ILE A 27 -0.79 0.56 -6.44
N THR A 28 -0.18 0.41 -7.62
CA THR A 28 0.36 -0.89 -8.05
C THR A 28 1.50 -1.36 -7.15
N LEU A 29 2.38 -0.46 -6.72
CA LEU A 29 3.44 -0.79 -5.76
C LEU A 29 2.87 -1.32 -4.44
N PHE A 30 1.91 -0.61 -3.84
CA PHE A 30 1.29 -1.05 -2.59
C PHE A 30 0.45 -2.31 -2.75
N ALA A 31 -0.27 -2.46 -3.86
CA ALA A 31 -1.02 -3.68 -4.17
C ALA A 31 -0.09 -4.89 -4.33
N LEU A 32 1.07 -4.70 -4.97
CA LEU A 32 2.07 -5.75 -5.15
C LEU A 32 2.71 -6.15 -3.81
N LEU A 33 3.03 -5.18 -2.95
CA LEU A 33 3.50 -5.45 -1.58
C LEU A 33 2.45 -6.19 -0.75
N ALA A 34 1.20 -5.74 -0.79
CA ALA A 34 0.08 -6.39 -0.11
C ALA A 34 -0.14 -7.82 -0.63
N TYR A 35 -0.02 -8.04 -1.94
CA TYR A 35 -0.11 -9.37 -2.54
C TYR A 35 1.02 -10.29 -2.07
N LEU A 36 2.26 -9.81 -2.04
CA LEU A 36 3.42 -10.57 -1.55
C LEU A 36 3.22 -10.98 -0.08
N VAL A 37 2.91 -10.02 0.78
CA VAL A 37 2.66 -10.26 2.21
C VAL A 37 1.46 -11.19 2.41
N GLY A 38 0.36 -10.96 1.69
CA GLY A 38 -0.84 -11.79 1.77
C GLY A 38 -0.61 -13.22 1.29
N ARG A 39 0.16 -13.41 0.21
CA ARG A 39 0.53 -14.75 -0.29
C ARG A 39 1.37 -15.53 0.72
N LEU A 40 2.26 -14.86 1.45
CA LEU A 40 3.04 -15.45 2.53
C LEU A 40 2.18 -15.73 3.77
N ALA A 41 1.32 -14.79 4.14
CA ALA A 41 0.39 -14.95 5.26
C ALA A 41 -0.56 -16.15 5.04
N LEU A 42 -1.07 -16.33 3.82
CA LEU A 42 -1.90 -17.49 3.46
C LEU A 42 -1.14 -18.82 3.55
N ARG A 43 0.19 -18.83 3.35
CA ARG A 43 1.00 -20.05 3.57
C ARG A 43 1.17 -20.38 5.05
N THR A 44 1.12 -19.38 5.92
CA THR A 44 1.22 -19.55 7.38
C THR A 44 -0.14 -19.73 8.06
N ASP A 45 -1.23 -19.61 7.32
CA ASP A 45 -2.58 -19.61 7.89
C ASP A 45 -2.99 -21.03 8.33
N SER A 46 -3.41 -21.12 9.59
CA SER A 46 -3.69 -22.38 10.28
C SER A 46 -4.81 -23.19 9.62
N VAL A 47 -5.72 -22.53 8.88
CA VAL A 47 -6.80 -23.17 8.12
C VAL A 47 -6.25 -24.01 6.96
N LEU A 48 -5.25 -23.53 6.23
CA LEU A 48 -4.62 -24.27 5.11
C LEU A 48 -3.70 -25.39 5.59
N THR A 49 -3.09 -25.23 6.77
CA THR A 49 -2.36 -26.31 7.46
C THR A 49 -3.33 -27.39 7.97
N PHE A 50 -4.49 -26.99 8.51
CA PHE A 50 -5.55 -27.90 8.96
C PHE A 50 -6.16 -28.70 7.79
N LEU A 51 -6.26 -28.08 6.61
CA LEU A 51 -6.68 -28.73 5.35
C LEU A 51 -5.59 -29.62 4.71
N ARG A 52 -4.37 -29.71 5.30
CA ARG A 52 -3.21 -30.49 4.79
C ARG A 52 -2.79 -30.18 3.35
N VAL A 53 -3.21 -29.05 2.78
CA VAL A 53 -2.86 -28.66 1.40
C VAL A 53 -1.45 -28.06 1.31
N SER A 54 -0.87 -27.63 2.44
CA SER A 54 0.49 -27.08 2.49
C SER A 54 1.37 -27.88 3.46
N ALA A 55 2.41 -28.52 2.92
CA ALA A 55 3.39 -29.32 3.65
C ALA A 55 4.68 -28.52 3.87
N TYR A 56 4.60 -27.37 4.53
CA TYR A 56 5.76 -26.55 4.88
C TYR A 56 5.88 -26.43 6.40
N SER A 57 7.10 -26.68 6.92
CA SER A 57 7.47 -26.67 8.33
C SER A 57 7.59 -25.25 8.93
N CYS A 58 6.57 -24.40 8.77
CA CYS A 58 6.57 -23.11 9.46
C CYS A 58 6.20 -23.30 10.94
N HIS A 59 6.81 -22.54 11.84
CA HIS A 59 6.52 -22.59 13.28
C HIS A 59 5.09 -22.11 13.58
N GLU A 60 4.43 -22.67 14.61
CA GLU A 60 3.08 -22.22 15.00
C GLU A 60 3.09 -20.74 15.41
N LEU A 61 2.18 -19.95 14.84
CA LEU A 61 2.03 -18.55 15.20
C LEU A 61 1.34 -18.43 16.55
N THR A 62 2.03 -17.82 17.52
CA THR A 62 1.41 -17.49 18.82
C THR A 62 0.40 -16.34 18.66
N ASN A 63 -0.61 -16.29 19.52
CA ASN A 63 -1.62 -15.21 19.52
C ASN A 63 -1.00 -13.81 19.51
N GLY A 64 0.14 -13.61 20.19
CA GLY A 64 0.85 -12.32 20.20
C GLY A 64 1.41 -11.92 18.83
N ILE A 65 1.98 -12.88 18.09
CA ILE A 65 2.50 -12.63 16.73
C ILE A 65 1.36 -12.30 15.78
N ILE A 66 0.23 -13.01 15.88
CA ILE A 66 -0.96 -12.75 15.06
C ILE A 66 -1.47 -11.33 15.26
N ILE A 67 -1.60 -10.89 16.53
CA ILE A 67 -2.03 -9.52 16.86
C ILE A 67 -1.05 -8.49 16.29
N PHE A 68 0.26 -8.73 16.40
CA PHE A 68 1.28 -7.83 15.86
C PHE A 68 1.19 -7.71 14.33
N LEU A 69 1.05 -8.83 13.61
CA LEU A 69 0.86 -8.84 12.16
C LEU A 69 -0.42 -8.12 11.74
N PHE A 70 -1.51 -8.36 12.45
CA PHE A 70 -2.79 -7.70 12.20
C PHE A 70 -2.70 -6.18 12.38
N CYS A 71 -2.06 -5.75 13.47
CA CYS A 71 -1.78 -4.35 13.74
C CYS A 71 -0.91 -3.74 12.63
N GLY A 72 0.12 -4.47 12.17
CA GLY A 72 0.95 -4.08 11.04
C GLY A 72 0.17 -3.86 9.75
N MET A 73 -0.80 -4.73 9.43
CA MET A 73 -1.66 -4.57 8.25
C MET A 73 -2.52 -3.30 8.31
N ILE A 74 -3.06 -2.96 9.49
CA ILE A 74 -3.83 -1.72 9.69
C ILE A 74 -2.93 -0.50 9.45
N PHE A 75 -1.75 -0.47 10.07
CA PHE A 75 -0.81 0.64 9.89
C PHE A 75 -0.29 0.75 8.44
N PHE A 76 -0.07 -0.37 7.77
CA PHE A 76 0.27 -0.41 6.35
C PHE A 76 -0.84 0.23 5.50
N MET A 77 -2.10 -0.17 5.71
CA MET A 77 -3.24 0.36 4.97
C MET A 77 -3.44 1.85 5.21
N LEU A 78 -3.38 2.30 6.47
CA LEU A 78 -3.47 3.72 6.82
C LEU A 78 -2.36 4.53 6.14
N SER A 79 -1.13 4.02 6.17
CA SER A 79 0.02 4.69 5.55
C SER A 79 -0.10 4.76 4.03
N ALA A 80 -0.61 3.70 3.39
CA ALA A 80 -0.87 3.70 1.96
C ALA A 80 -1.95 4.73 1.57
N VAL A 81 -3.05 4.81 2.33
CA VAL A 81 -4.12 5.79 2.10
C VAL A 81 -3.60 7.22 2.32
N LEU A 82 -2.84 7.46 3.39
CA LEU A 82 -2.24 8.77 3.67
C LEU A 82 -1.23 9.19 2.59
N THR A 83 -0.44 8.24 2.08
CA THR A 83 0.48 8.48 0.95
C THR A 83 -0.28 8.94 -0.28
N LEU A 84 -1.39 8.27 -0.62
CA LEU A 84 -2.24 8.66 -1.75
C LEU A 84 -2.89 10.03 -1.54
N GLY A 85 -3.38 10.32 -0.33
CA GLY A 85 -3.96 11.61 0.01
C GLY A 85 -2.95 12.77 -0.11
N GLU A 86 -1.74 12.59 0.42
CA GLU A 86 -0.67 13.61 0.32
C GLU A 86 -0.15 13.76 -1.12
N LEU A 87 -0.13 12.69 -1.91
CA LEU A 87 0.20 12.76 -3.34
C LEU A 87 -0.83 13.59 -4.12
N GLN A 88 -2.13 13.40 -3.84
CA GLN A 88 -3.21 14.21 -4.43
C GLN A 88 -3.09 15.68 -3.99
N ARG A 89 -2.85 15.92 -2.70
CA ARG A 89 -2.66 17.25 -2.13
C ARG A 89 -1.47 17.97 -2.75
N TYR A 90 -0.37 17.26 -3.00
CA TYR A 90 0.80 17.79 -3.69
C TYR A 90 0.46 18.32 -5.08
N PHE A 91 -0.27 17.54 -5.88
CA PHE A 91 -0.66 17.96 -7.22
C PHE A 91 -1.59 19.17 -7.21
N HIS A 92 -2.53 19.22 -6.26
CA HIS A 92 -3.43 20.36 -6.09
C HIS A 92 -2.68 21.65 -5.73
N LEU A 93 -1.75 21.57 -4.77
CA LEU A 93 -0.94 22.71 -4.35
C LEU A 93 0.04 23.17 -5.44
N ARG A 94 0.59 22.23 -6.22
CA ARG A 94 1.46 22.53 -7.36
C ARG A 94 0.72 23.24 -8.49
N GLN A 95 -0.53 22.89 -8.75
CA GLN A 95 -1.37 23.61 -9.73
C GLN A 95 -1.71 25.04 -9.29
N ARG A 96 -1.84 25.29 -7.99
CA ARG A 96 -2.11 26.62 -7.42
C ARG A 96 -0.86 27.50 -7.24
N GLY A 97 0.32 27.04 -7.65
CA GLY A 97 1.57 27.80 -7.53
C GLY A 97 2.13 27.92 -6.10
N ALA A 98 1.55 27.22 -5.12
CA ALA A 98 1.98 27.25 -3.72
C ALA A 98 3.16 26.28 -3.48
N THR A 99 4.35 26.65 -3.97
CA THR A 99 5.55 25.79 -4.01
C THR A 99 6.04 25.34 -2.62
N HIS A 100 5.89 26.18 -1.60
CA HIS A 100 6.38 25.88 -0.24
C HIS A 100 5.55 24.79 0.45
N GLN A 101 4.22 24.87 0.34
CA GLN A 101 3.31 23.85 0.87
C GLN A 101 3.38 22.56 0.05
N ALA A 102 3.65 22.65 -1.26
CA ALA A 102 3.85 21.48 -2.10
C ALA A 102 5.09 20.67 -1.67
N ARG A 103 6.20 21.31 -1.29
CA ARG A 103 7.37 20.58 -0.76
C ARG A 103 7.07 19.84 0.53
N GLN A 104 6.28 20.44 1.42
CA GLN A 104 5.89 19.81 2.68
C GLN A 104 5.01 18.58 2.44
N ALA A 105 4.03 18.67 1.53
CA ALA A 105 3.20 17.53 1.13
C ALA A 105 4.04 16.38 0.53
N LEU A 106 5.08 16.69 -0.25
CA LEU A 106 6.02 15.68 -0.75
C LEU A 106 6.81 14.99 0.37
N LEU A 107 7.28 15.74 1.37
CA LEU A 107 8.00 15.16 2.52
C LEU A 107 7.09 14.22 3.30
N TRP A 108 5.84 14.60 3.56
CA TRP A 108 4.86 13.73 4.22
C TRP A 108 4.52 12.50 3.38
N CYS A 109 4.28 12.68 2.08
CA CYS A 109 4.07 11.57 1.15
C CYS A 109 5.23 10.58 1.17
N SER A 110 6.47 11.08 1.13
CA SER A 110 7.67 10.22 1.23
C SER A 110 7.76 9.53 2.59
N GLY A 111 7.44 10.23 3.68
CA GLY A 111 7.45 9.66 5.02
C GLY A 111 6.46 8.50 5.17
N TYR A 112 5.22 8.68 4.75
CA TYR A 112 4.20 7.62 4.79
C TYR A 112 4.53 6.46 3.83
N ALA A 113 5.09 6.75 2.65
CA ALA A 113 5.54 5.72 1.73
C ALA A 113 6.68 4.87 2.34
N CYS A 114 7.69 5.51 2.93
CA CYS A 114 8.77 4.82 3.61
C CYS A 114 8.27 3.98 4.79
N LEU A 115 7.30 4.49 5.56
CA LEU A 115 6.72 3.75 6.67
C LEU A 115 5.93 2.52 6.20
N ALA A 116 5.12 2.66 5.15
CA ALA A 116 4.40 1.54 4.55
C ALA A 116 5.35 0.48 3.98
N ILE A 117 6.40 0.90 3.25
CA ILE A 117 7.43 -0.01 2.73
C ILE A 117 8.16 -0.71 3.89
N GLY A 118 8.52 0.02 4.95
CA GLY A 118 9.18 -0.54 6.13
C GLY A 118 8.35 -1.61 6.82
N ILE A 119 7.03 -1.41 6.97
CA ILE A 119 6.11 -2.42 7.51
C ILE A 119 6.04 -3.64 6.59
N ALA A 120 5.92 -3.45 5.28
CA ALA A 120 5.83 -4.56 4.34
C ALA A 120 7.13 -5.39 4.32
N VAL A 121 8.29 -4.74 4.31
CA VAL A 121 9.61 -5.39 4.33
C VAL A 121 9.85 -6.13 5.64
N SER A 122 9.52 -5.52 6.79
CA SER A 122 9.67 -6.20 8.08
C SER A 122 8.77 -7.43 8.18
N ALA A 123 7.52 -7.36 7.69
CA ALA A 123 6.63 -8.51 7.59
C ALA A 123 7.20 -9.60 6.66
N LEU A 124 7.73 -9.23 5.50
CA LEU A 124 8.37 -10.17 4.56
C LEU A 124 9.56 -10.90 5.19
N VAL A 125 10.46 -10.16 5.85
CA VAL A 125 11.62 -10.73 6.55
C VAL A 125 11.16 -11.66 7.67
N PHE A 126 10.15 -11.25 8.45
CA PHE A 126 9.56 -12.07 9.50
C PHE A 126 9.02 -13.40 8.96
N PHE A 127 8.16 -13.36 7.94
CA PHE A 127 7.62 -14.58 7.32
C PHE A 127 8.72 -15.48 6.73
N ASN A 128 9.75 -14.89 6.10
CA ASN A 128 10.87 -15.67 5.56
C ASN A 128 11.70 -16.34 6.67
N SER A 129 11.85 -15.69 7.82
CA SER A 129 12.56 -16.27 8.98
C SER A 129 11.74 -17.36 9.70
N PHE A 130 10.41 -17.27 9.67
CA PHE A 130 9.50 -18.22 10.33
C PHE A 130 9.22 -19.49 9.53
N CYS A 131 9.41 -19.43 8.21
CA CYS A 131 9.14 -20.54 7.27
C CYS A 131 10.40 -21.18 6.68
N ARG A 132 11.58 -20.89 7.24
CA ARG A 132 12.85 -21.55 6.89
C ARG A 132 13.08 -22.76 7.77
#